data_AF-A0A3N5YPA4-F1
#
_entry.id   AF-A0A3N5YPA4-F1
#
_cell.length_a   1.000
_cell.length_b   1.000
_cell.length_c   1.000
_cell.angle_alpha   90.00
_cell.angle_beta   90.00
_cell.angle_gamma   90.00
#
_symmetry.space_group_name_H-M   'P 1'
#
loop_
_entity.id
_entity.type
_entity.pdbx_description
1 polymer ?
#
loop_
_entity_poly.entity_id
_entity_poly.type
_entity_poly.pdbx_seq_one_letter_code
_entity_poly.pdbx_strand_id
1 'polypeptide(L)'
;MRDPFVLDTSYQGDLAIIHIGGFVDAHTARQFEQAIQQELAAGRHRLIVECGKLTYISSAGLGVFMGFVEEARDHGGDIKVCGLIPRVREVFDMLGFSSVFDIVEDVPAAARRYADAPRKEA
;
A
#
# COMPACT_ATOMS: atom_id res chain seq x y z
N MET A 1 14.33 -17.43 13.19
CA MET A 1 13.24 -16.70 13.85
C MET A 1 12.61 -15.82 12.77
N ARG A 2 11.30 -15.96 12.49
CA ARG A 2 10.64 -15.11 11.49
C ARG A 2 10.45 -13.72 12.11
N ASP A 3 10.81 -12.66 11.41
CA ASP A 3 10.51 -11.29 11.87
C ASP A 3 9.00 -11.14 12.07
N PRO A 4 8.53 -10.62 13.22
CA PRO A 4 7.10 -10.46 13.46
C PRO A 4 6.49 -9.52 12.42
N PHE A 5 5.25 -9.81 12.01
CA PHE A 5 4.49 -8.88 11.20
C PHE A 5 4.19 -7.63 12.03
N VAL A 6 4.54 -6.47 11.47
CA VAL A 6 4.29 -5.17 12.07
C VAL A 6 3.37 -4.41 11.13
N LEU A 7 2.30 -3.85 11.68
CA LEU A 7 1.39 -2.96 11.00
C LEU A 7 1.15 -1.75 11.89
N ASP A 8 1.38 -0.56 11.34
CA ASP A 8 1.09 0.72 11.96
C ASP A 8 0.50 1.66 10.90
N THR A 9 -0.37 2.58 11.33
CA THR A 9 -0.94 3.59 10.43
C THR A 9 -0.66 4.99 10.98
N SER A 10 -0.03 5.81 10.15
CA SER A 10 0.23 7.22 10.40
C SER A 10 -0.55 8.10 9.43
N TYR A 11 -0.74 9.37 9.76
CA TYR A 11 -1.56 10.29 8.97
C TYR A 11 -0.78 11.56 8.60
N GLN A 12 -0.93 12.00 7.36
CA GLN A 12 -0.40 13.27 6.88
C GLN A 12 -1.48 14.01 6.07
N GLY A 13 -2.21 14.90 6.72
CA GLY A 13 -3.34 15.59 6.10
C GLY A 13 -4.46 14.60 5.75
N ASP A 14 -4.78 14.48 4.46
CA ASP A 14 -5.75 13.52 3.92
C ASP A 14 -5.13 12.18 3.48
N LEU A 15 -3.81 12.02 3.65
CA LEU A 15 -3.08 10.79 3.35
C LEU A 15 -3.07 9.86 4.57
N ALA A 16 -3.44 8.60 4.36
CA ALA A 16 -3.17 7.54 5.32
C ALA A 16 -1.93 6.75 4.88
N ILE A 17 -0.97 6.59 5.78
CA ILE A 17 0.30 5.92 5.53
C ILE A 17 0.30 4.64 6.36
N ILE A 18 0.22 3.49 5.69
CA ILE A 18 0.21 2.17 6.29
C ILE A 18 1.63 1.62 6.21
N HIS A 19 2.26 1.48 7.37
CA HIS A 19 3.60 0.91 7.52
C HIS A 19 3.48 -0.60 7.73
N ILE A 20 4.04 -1.38 6.81
CA ILE A 20 4.08 -2.84 6.94
C ILE A 20 5.52 -3.35 7.02
N GLY A 21 5.74 -4.30 7.93
CA GLY A 21 7.04 -4.92 8.15
C GLY A 21 6.94 -6.40 8.46
N GLY A 22 8.04 -7.13 8.31
CA GLY A 22 8.07 -8.58 8.48
C GLY A 22 7.53 -9.29 7.25
N PHE A 23 6.48 -10.11 7.40
CA PHE A 23 5.95 -10.94 6.32
C PHE A 23 4.44 -10.81 6.16
N VAL A 24 3.98 -10.77 4.91
CA VAL A 24 2.55 -10.80 4.56
C VAL A 24 2.19 -12.17 3.98
N ASP A 25 1.57 -13.03 4.80
CA ASP A 25 1.04 -14.35 4.45
C ASP A 25 -0.50 -14.40 4.54
N ALA A 26 -1.12 -15.56 4.38
CA ALA A 26 -2.58 -15.70 4.46
C ALA A 26 -3.16 -15.27 5.82
N HIS A 27 -2.40 -15.34 6.91
CA HIS A 27 -2.83 -14.93 8.23
C HIS A 27 -2.69 -13.42 8.42
N THR A 28 -1.52 -12.86 8.07
CA THR A 28 -1.24 -11.43 8.26
C THR A 28 -1.88 -10.56 7.17
N ALA A 29 -2.18 -11.11 6.00
CA ALA A 29 -2.94 -10.43 4.95
C ALA A 29 -4.33 -9.98 5.44
N ARG A 30 -5.00 -10.73 6.33
CA ARG A 30 -6.29 -10.31 6.91
C ARG A 30 -6.15 -9.06 7.76
N GLN A 31 -5.05 -8.92 8.50
CA GLN A 31 -4.78 -7.73 9.29
C GLN A 31 -4.49 -6.52 8.39
N PHE A 32 -3.75 -6.74 7.31
CA PHE A 32 -3.48 -5.72 6.31
C PHE A 32 -4.75 -5.27 5.57
N GLU A 33 -5.60 -6.22 5.17
CA GLU A 33 -6.92 -5.97 4.59
C GLU A 33 -7.80 -5.13 5.53
N GLN A 34 -7.89 -5.51 6.80
CA GLN A 34 -8.68 -4.77 7.79
C GLN A 34 -8.17 -3.34 7.97
N ALA A 35 -6.86 -3.12 7.96
CA ALA A 35 -6.30 -1.78 8.04
C ALA A 35 -6.73 -0.93 6.84
N ILE A 36 -6.64 -1.46 5.61
CA ILE A 36 -7.09 -0.73 4.42
C ILE A 36 -8.59 -0.44 4.48
N GLN A 37 -9.42 -1.43 4.83
CA GLN A 37 -10.87 -1.26 4.96
C GLN A 37 -11.24 -0.18 5.98
N GLN A 38 -10.55 -0.13 7.12
CA GLN A 38 -10.79 0.89 8.14
C GLN A 38 -10.50 2.30 7.62
N GLU A 39 -9.42 2.45 6.85
CA GLU A 39 -9.03 3.73 6.26
C GLU A 39 -10.02 4.19 5.18
N LEU A 40 -10.43 3.28 4.30
CA LEU A 40 -11.44 3.55 3.27
C LEU A 40 -12.80 3.89 3.89
N ALA A 41 -13.24 3.14 4.92
CA ALA A 41 -14.48 3.43 5.65
C ALA A 41 -14.44 4.77 6.40
N ALA A 42 -13.25 5.23 6.79
CA ALA A 42 -13.03 6.55 7.38
C ALA A 42 -12.97 7.69 6.33
N GLY A 43 -13.21 7.40 5.05
CA GLY A 43 -13.17 8.36 3.95
C GLY A 43 -11.76 8.71 3.46
N ARG A 44 -10.74 7.97 3.87
CA ARG A 44 -9.34 8.17 3.46
C ARG A 44 -9.01 7.26 2.30
N HIS A 45 -9.18 7.78 1.10
CA HIS A 45 -8.96 7.03 -0.15
C HIS A 45 -7.55 7.22 -0.73
N ARG A 46 -6.73 8.10 -0.15
CA ARG A 46 -5.33 8.31 -0.56
C ARG A 46 -4.41 7.54 0.37
N LEU A 47 -4.08 6.32 -0.03
CA LEU A 47 -3.33 5.38 0.79
C LEU A 47 -1.88 5.26 0.29
N ILE A 48 -0.93 5.37 1.21
CA ILE A 48 0.48 5.07 0.97
C ILE A 48 0.82 3.83 1.77
N VAL A 49 1.30 2.78 1.12
CA VAL A 49 1.79 1.57 1.79
C VAL A 49 3.31 1.59 1.77
N GLU A 50 3.92 1.73 2.94
CA GLU A 50 5.37 1.70 3.11
C GLU A 50 5.83 0.26 3.41
N CYS A 51 6.58 -0.30 2.46
CA CYS A 51 7.06 -1.68 2.48
C CYS A 51 8.56 -1.77 2.84
N GLY A 52 9.16 -0.71 3.38
CA GLY A 52 10.59 -0.62 3.72
C GLY A 52 11.11 -1.74 4.62
N LYS A 53 10.23 -2.28 5.47
CA LYS A 53 10.54 -3.36 6.42
C LYS A 53 9.91 -4.70 6.03
N LEU A 54 9.25 -4.76 4.86
CA LEU A 54 8.59 -5.98 4.38
C LEU A 54 9.62 -6.89 3.73
N THR A 55 9.87 -8.05 4.32
CA THR A 55 10.86 -9.02 3.85
C THR A 55 10.27 -10.10 2.96
N TYR A 56 8.95 -10.29 3.00
CA TYR A 56 8.23 -11.30 2.23
C TYR A 56 6.76 -10.93 2.01
N ILE A 57 6.25 -11.23 0.82
CA ILE A 57 4.82 -11.16 0.49
C ILE A 57 4.39 -12.43 -0.25
N SER A 58 3.20 -12.93 0.09
CA SER A 58 2.54 -14.06 -0.58
C SER A 58 1.42 -13.57 -1.52
N SER A 59 0.83 -14.51 -2.28
CA SER A 59 -0.34 -14.23 -3.12
C SER A 59 -1.52 -13.64 -2.36
N ALA A 60 -1.72 -14.00 -1.09
CA ALA A 60 -2.78 -13.43 -0.26
C ALA A 60 -2.56 -11.92 -0.05
N GLY A 61 -1.33 -11.51 0.27
CA GLY A 61 -0.98 -10.10 0.43
C GLY A 61 -1.15 -9.29 -0.85
N LEU A 62 -0.71 -9.84 -1.97
CA LEU A 62 -0.89 -9.24 -3.29
C LEU A 62 -2.38 -9.13 -3.67
N GLY A 63 -3.19 -10.13 -3.30
CA GLY A 63 -4.64 -10.09 -3.47
C GLY A 63 -5.29 -8.93 -2.70
N VAL A 64 -4.80 -8.60 -1.51
CA VAL A 64 -5.26 -7.42 -0.76
C VAL A 64 -4.97 -6.13 -1.52
N PHE A 65 -3.74 -5.95 -2.03
CA PHE A 65 -3.41 -4.78 -2.84
C PHE A 65 -4.35 -4.62 -4.04
N MET A 66 -4.57 -5.70 -4.80
CA MET A 66 -5.46 -5.68 -5.96
C MET A 66 -6.93 -5.49 -5.60
N GLY A 67 -7.38 -6.04 -4.47
CA GLY A 67 -8.78 -5.93 -4.04
C GLY A 67 -9.20 -4.50 -3.69
N PHE A 68 -8.28 -3.67 -3.20
CA PHE A 68 -8.61 -2.30 -2.74
C PHE A 68 -8.12 -1.20 -3.65
N VAL A 69 -7.24 -1.48 -4.63
CA VAL A 69 -6.73 -0.43 -5.53
C VAL A 69 -7.84 0.17 -6.38
N GLU A 70 -8.75 -0.66 -6.91
CA GLU A 70 -9.90 -0.20 -7.68
C GLU A 70 -10.88 0.57 -6.78
N GLU A 71 -11.19 0.04 -5.60
CA GLU A 71 -12.07 0.72 -4.64
C GLU A 71 -11.54 2.10 -4.23
N ALA A 72 -10.25 2.23 -3.94
CA ALA A 72 -9.64 3.52 -3.62
C ALA A 72 -9.73 4.52 -4.80
N ARG A 73 -9.55 4.04 -6.03
CA ARG A 73 -9.64 4.84 -7.26
C ARG A 73 -11.05 5.30 -7.58
N ASP A 74 -12.03 4.46 -7.37
CA ASP A 74 -13.45 4.78 -7.58
C ASP A 74 -13.91 5.93 -6.65
N HIS A 75 -13.29 6.04 -5.49
CA HIS A 75 -13.52 7.14 -4.54
C HIS A 75 -12.59 8.35 -4.75
N GLY A 76 -11.93 8.46 -5.91
CA GLY A 76 -11.06 9.59 -6.27
C GLY A 76 -9.70 9.61 -5.57
N GLY A 77 -9.32 8.48 -4.96
CA GLY A 77 -8.01 8.24 -4.37
C GLY A 77 -7.15 7.28 -5.20
N ASP A 78 -6.22 6.60 -4.54
CA ASP A 78 -5.36 5.57 -5.14
C ASP A 78 -4.62 4.84 -4.01
N ILE A 79 -3.95 3.73 -4.33
CA ILE A 79 -2.98 3.09 -3.45
C ILE A 79 -1.58 3.23 -4.06
N LYS A 80 -0.70 3.95 -3.37
CA LYS A 80 0.72 4.06 -3.73
C LYS A 80 1.56 3.14 -2.87
N VAL A 81 2.58 2.53 -3.47
CA VAL A 81 3.48 1.62 -2.76
C VAL A 81 4.86 2.25 -2.74
N CYS A 82 5.54 2.22 -1.59
CA CYS A 82 6.88 2.78 -1.48
C CYS A 82 7.80 1.90 -0.64
N GLY A 83 9.12 2.12 -0.76
CA GLY A 83 10.10 1.41 0.05
C GLY A 83 10.20 -0.09 -0.22
N LEU A 84 9.78 -0.58 -1.39
CA LEU A 84 9.92 -2.02 -1.69
C LEU A 84 11.40 -2.42 -1.69
N ILE A 85 11.76 -3.38 -0.84
CA ILE A 85 13.08 -4.01 -0.91
C ILE A 85 13.22 -4.80 -2.23
N PRO A 86 14.45 -5.02 -2.75
CA PRO A 86 14.67 -5.63 -4.07
C PRO A 86 13.90 -6.95 -4.28
N ARG A 87 13.92 -7.83 -3.29
CA ARG A 87 13.24 -9.12 -3.35
C ARG A 87 11.73 -9.00 -3.50
N VAL A 88 11.10 -8.04 -2.82
CA VAL A 88 9.65 -7.84 -2.92
C VAL A 88 9.31 -7.12 -4.22
N ARG A 89 10.14 -6.16 -4.63
CA ARG A 89 10.01 -5.47 -5.93
C ARG A 89 10.05 -6.47 -7.09
N GLU A 90 10.97 -7.43 -7.10
CA GLU A 90 11.03 -8.49 -8.11
C GLU A 90 9.73 -9.29 -8.22
N VAL A 91 9.09 -9.59 -7.08
CA VAL A 91 7.79 -10.29 -7.07
C VAL A 91 6.69 -9.41 -7.68
N PHE A 92 6.66 -8.12 -7.36
CA PHE A 92 5.72 -7.18 -7.97
C PHE A 92 5.95 -7.05 -9.49
N ASP A 93 7.20 -6.91 -9.92
CA ASP A 93 7.58 -6.80 -11.33
C ASP A 93 7.22 -8.08 -12.10
N MET A 94 7.54 -9.25 -11.56
CA MET A 94 7.27 -10.56 -12.18
C MET A 94 5.77 -10.78 -12.40
N LEU A 95 4.92 -10.27 -11.51
CA LEU A 95 3.48 -10.39 -11.58
C LEU A 95 2.80 -9.22 -12.32
N GLY A 96 3.58 -8.25 -12.81
CA GLY A 96 3.07 -7.07 -13.53
C GLY A 96 2.40 -6.02 -12.64
N PHE A 97 2.57 -6.10 -11.32
CA PHE A 97 1.96 -5.17 -10.36
C PHE A 97 2.56 -3.77 -10.48
N SER A 98 3.82 -3.67 -10.90
CA SER A 98 4.49 -2.37 -11.14
C SER A 98 3.85 -1.54 -12.25
N SER A 99 3.01 -2.14 -13.10
CA SER A 99 2.21 -1.42 -14.10
C SER A 99 0.86 -0.96 -13.54
N VAL A 100 0.40 -1.55 -12.44
CA VAL A 100 -0.90 -1.27 -11.81
C VAL A 100 -0.74 -0.28 -10.67
N PHE A 101 0.31 -0.43 -9.87
CA PHE A 101 0.59 0.40 -8.70
C PHE A 101 1.64 1.45 -9.03
N ASP A 102 1.46 2.65 -8.48
CA ASP A 102 2.50 3.67 -8.50
C ASP A 102 3.53 3.35 -7.41
N ILE A 103 4.62 2.69 -7.82
CA ILE A 103 5.70 2.28 -6.94
C ILE A 103 6.80 3.34 -6.94
N VAL A 104 7.03 3.94 -5.77
CA VAL A 104 8.05 4.97 -5.56
C VAL A 104 9.05 4.58 -4.48
N GLU A 105 10.04 5.44 -4.26
CA GLU A 105 11.19 5.14 -3.40
C GLU A 105 10.81 5.19 -1.92
N ASP A 106 10.07 6.22 -1.50
CA ASP A 106 9.76 6.51 -0.11
C ASP A 106 8.40 7.23 0.06
N VAL A 107 7.97 7.39 1.32
CA VAL A 107 6.72 8.07 1.67
C VAL A 107 6.67 9.52 1.16
N PRO A 108 7.71 10.36 1.33
CA PRO A 108 7.75 11.69 0.73
C PRO A 108 7.51 11.71 -0.79
N ALA A 109 8.12 10.78 -1.53
CA ALA A 109 7.91 10.65 -2.98
C ALA A 109 6.45 10.27 -3.30
N ALA A 110 5.84 9.37 -2.52
CA ALA A 110 4.45 8.99 -2.68
C ALA A 110 3.49 10.14 -2.39
N ALA A 111 3.77 10.92 -1.34
CA ALA A 111 3.01 12.11 -0.99
C ALA A 111 3.07 13.17 -2.09
N ARG A 112 4.25 13.38 -2.69
CA ARG A 112 4.41 14.28 -3.85
C ARG A 112 3.56 13.84 -5.04
N ARG A 113 3.49 12.53 -5.33
CA ARG A 113 2.63 12.02 -6.41
C ARG A 113 1.14 12.33 -6.20
N TYR A 114 0.67 12.47 -4.96
CA TYR A 114 -0.68 12.94 -4.69
C TYR A 114 -0.83 14.47 -4.79
N ALA A 115 0.24 15.22 -4.53
CA ALA A 115 0.26 16.68 -4.69
C ALA A 115 0.33 17.10 -6.17
N ASP A 116 1.07 16.35 -7.00
CA ASP A 116 1.23 16.59 -8.44
C ASP A 116 0.07 16.03 -9.28
N ALA A 117 -0.72 15.09 -8.74
CA ALA A 117 -1.91 14.61 -9.43
C ALA A 117 -2.98 15.72 -9.45
N PRO A 118 -3.51 16.11 -10.62
CA PRO A 118 -4.59 17.08 -10.66
C PRO A 118 -5.76 16.53 -9.84
N ARG A 119 -6.24 17.31 -8.85
CA ARG A 119 -7.55 17.05 -8.24
C ARG A 119 -8.51 16.91 -9.42
N LYS A 120 -9.09 15.73 -9.63
CA LYS A 120 -10.29 15.63 -10.47
C LYS A 120 -11.32 16.50 -9.79
N GLU A 121 -11.46 17.73 -10.28
CA GLU A 121 -12.56 18.61 -9.94
C GLU A 121 -13.86 17.87 -10.31
N ALA A 122 -14.80 17.91 -9.36
CA ALA A 122 -16.06 17.17 -9.35
C ALA A 122 -16.96 17.50 -10.55
#